data_AF-A0A8C3U2F2-F1
#
_entry.id   AF-A0A8C3U2F2-F1
#
_cell.length_a   1.000
_cell.length_b   1.000
_cell.length_c   1.000
_cell.angle_alpha   90.00
_cell.angle_beta   90.00
_cell.angle_gamma   90.00
#
_symmetry.space_group_name_H-M   'P 1'
#
loop_
_entity.id
_entity.type
_entity.pdbx_description
1 polymer ?
#
loop_
_entity_poly.entity_id
_entity_poly.type
_entity_poly.pdbx_seq_one_letter_code
_entity_poly.pdbx_strand_id
1 'polypeptide(L)'
;METDSGSQEPELTETMGQLQQELRKAKDDHNMAIATEHSAGICFANRVFSHFTGAISSLQRQMEIQESEIRRMRSEKDLLQKQLRDREDQIQAVFDKFCSLTEEQRQEEVTAMMEEENLNLQKQESQLAEQNKLISELEETISQLRAEAVTTRLQLLKHKQTQKEMQSQAEALQHKELQTRVALEQISSKFERYRNKVIQAVFSAEGSRDPVAELTDNEVLEAMQVCGSSRQLPAARKGLLRSETSFLPEESQFGCHPGLEKGVSSHQCSPTHTGHPQTAK
;
A
#
# COMPACT_ATOMS: atom_id res chain seq x y z
N MET A 1 -17.07 -119.72 154.88
CA MET A 1 -16.01 -118.87 154.30
C MET A 1 -16.51 -118.54 152.90
N GLU A 2 -17.33 -117.49 152.76
CA GLU A 2 -16.90 -116.08 152.55
C GLU A 2 -16.02 -116.01 151.28
N THR A 3 -16.26 -115.21 150.24
CA THR A 3 -16.95 -113.92 150.00
C THR A 3 -16.86 -113.70 148.45
N ASP A 4 -17.88 -113.25 147.72
CA ASP A 4 -18.14 -111.83 147.36
C ASP A 4 -17.87 -111.51 145.86
N SER A 5 -18.76 -110.68 145.31
CA SER A 5 -18.67 -109.83 144.11
C SER A 5 -18.77 -110.51 142.73
N GLY A 6 -19.70 -110.19 141.82
CA GLY A 6 -20.51 -108.98 141.68
C GLY A 6 -20.02 -108.13 140.50
N SER A 7 -20.79 -108.15 139.41
CA SER A 7 -20.95 -107.07 138.42
C SER A 7 -19.72 -106.52 137.68
N GLN A 8 -19.53 -106.93 136.42
CA GLN A 8 -18.86 -106.09 135.41
C GLN A 8 -19.26 -106.47 133.97
N GLU A 9 -20.54 -106.33 133.64
CA GLU A 9 -21.04 -106.39 132.26
C GLU A 9 -22.16 -105.33 132.03
N PRO A 10 -21.82 -104.03 132.11
CA PRO A 10 -22.48 -103.00 131.28
C PRO A 10 -21.51 -102.12 130.47
N GLU A 11 -20.19 -102.16 130.73
CA GLU A 11 -19.19 -101.25 130.13
C GLU A 11 -18.92 -101.50 128.63
N LEU A 12 -19.05 -102.74 128.14
CA LEU A 12 -18.71 -103.07 126.74
C LEU A 12 -19.77 -102.65 125.70
N THR A 13 -21.04 -102.61 126.09
CA THR A 13 -22.14 -102.16 125.21
C THR A 13 -22.24 -100.62 125.15
N GLU A 14 -21.90 -99.94 126.25
CA GLU A 14 -21.88 -98.48 126.33
C GLU A 14 -20.70 -97.89 125.52
N THR A 15 -19.53 -98.53 125.58
CA THR A 15 -18.34 -98.13 124.81
C THR A 15 -18.48 -98.31 123.30
N MET A 16 -19.17 -99.37 122.85
CA MET A 16 -19.44 -99.58 121.41
C MET A 16 -20.47 -98.58 120.86
N GLY A 17 -21.47 -98.20 121.66
CA GLY A 17 -22.42 -97.14 121.32
C GLY A 17 -21.75 -95.76 121.24
N GLN A 18 -20.82 -95.47 122.15
CA GLN A 18 -20.00 -94.25 122.13
C GLN A 18 -19.12 -94.17 120.87
N LEU A 19 -18.42 -95.24 120.50
CA LEU A 19 -17.60 -95.28 119.28
C LEU A 19 -18.42 -95.10 117.99
N GLN A 20 -19.63 -95.68 117.92
CA GLN A 20 -20.51 -95.47 116.77
C GLN A 20 -21.04 -94.03 116.69
N GLN A 21 -21.34 -93.41 117.83
CA GLN A 21 -21.77 -92.02 117.91
C GLN A 21 -20.62 -91.06 117.54
N GLU A 22 -19.40 -91.32 118.01
CA GLU A 22 -18.21 -90.56 117.62
C GLU A 22 -17.88 -90.71 116.14
N LEU A 23 -17.99 -91.91 115.57
CA LEU A 23 -17.79 -92.13 114.14
C LEU A 23 -18.84 -91.39 113.30
N ARG A 24 -20.10 -91.38 113.75
CA ARG A 24 -21.17 -90.61 113.09
C ARG A 24 -20.88 -89.12 113.17
N LYS A 25 -20.51 -88.63 114.35
CA LYS A 25 -20.14 -87.23 114.55
C LYS A 25 -18.94 -86.83 113.68
N ALA A 26 -17.86 -87.61 113.68
CA ALA A 26 -16.68 -87.36 112.85
C ALA A 26 -16.99 -87.39 111.35
N LYS A 27 -17.88 -88.31 110.91
CA LYS A 27 -18.36 -88.35 109.53
C LYS A 27 -19.18 -87.10 109.18
N ASP A 28 -20.07 -86.68 110.06
CA ASP A 28 -20.89 -85.48 109.85
C ASP A 28 -20.02 -84.21 109.85
N ASP A 29 -19.04 -84.12 110.76
CA ASP A 29 -18.06 -83.03 110.83
C ASP A 29 -17.19 -82.99 109.55
N HIS A 30 -16.73 -84.14 109.06
CA HIS A 30 -15.97 -84.23 107.81
C HIS A 30 -16.82 -83.86 106.58
N ASN A 31 -18.06 -84.35 106.49
CA ASN A 31 -18.98 -83.99 105.42
C ASN A 31 -19.29 -82.49 105.45
N MET A 32 -19.47 -81.91 106.64
CA MET A 32 -19.66 -80.47 106.80
C MET A 32 -18.40 -79.69 106.42
N ALA A 33 -17.19 -80.16 106.77
CA ALA A 33 -15.93 -79.56 106.34
C ALA A 33 -15.75 -79.60 104.81
N ILE A 34 -16.05 -80.74 104.17
CA ILE A 34 -16.03 -80.84 102.70
C ILE A 34 -17.07 -79.90 102.08
N ALA A 35 -18.29 -79.86 102.64
CA ALA A 35 -19.34 -78.99 102.12
C ALA A 35 -18.98 -77.50 102.25
N THR A 36 -18.34 -77.09 103.36
CA THR A 36 -17.89 -75.71 103.55
C THR A 36 -16.71 -75.36 102.65
N GLU A 37 -15.72 -76.24 102.50
CA GLU A 37 -14.60 -76.04 101.58
C GLU A 37 -15.06 -75.97 100.12
N HIS A 38 -15.94 -76.87 99.69
CA HIS A 38 -16.54 -76.83 98.35
C HIS A 38 -17.35 -75.56 98.13
N SER A 39 -18.19 -75.16 99.09
CA SER A 39 -18.95 -73.92 99.02
C SER A 39 -18.04 -72.70 98.90
N ALA A 40 -16.96 -72.64 99.70
CA ALA A 40 -15.97 -71.57 99.63
C ALA A 40 -15.23 -71.55 98.29
N GLY A 41 -14.83 -72.71 97.77
CA GLY A 41 -14.21 -72.85 96.45
C GLY A 41 -15.12 -72.37 95.31
N ILE A 42 -16.40 -72.74 95.34
CA ILE A 42 -17.42 -72.28 94.39
C ILE A 42 -17.62 -70.77 94.49
N CYS A 43 -17.71 -70.23 95.72
CA CYS A 43 -17.85 -68.80 95.95
C CYS A 43 -16.65 -68.01 95.39
N PHE A 44 -15.44 -68.53 95.58
CA PHE A 44 -14.22 -67.94 95.02
C PHE A 44 -14.24 -67.97 93.48
N ALA A 45 -14.53 -69.13 92.88
CA ALA A 45 -14.60 -69.28 91.43
C ALA A 45 -15.65 -68.35 90.79
N ASN A 46 -16.83 -68.22 91.40
CA ASN A 46 -17.88 -67.32 90.91
C ASN A 46 -17.48 -65.85 90.99
N ARG A 47 -16.77 -65.43 92.05
CA ARG A 47 -16.26 -64.05 92.15
C ARG A 47 -15.24 -63.75 91.05
N VAL A 48 -14.32 -64.67 90.81
CA VAL A 48 -13.31 -64.56 89.75
C VAL A 48 -13.99 -64.53 88.37
N PHE A 49 -14.96 -65.40 88.13
CA PHE A 49 -15.75 -65.41 86.89
C PHE A 49 -16.52 -64.10 86.66
N SER A 50 -17.18 -63.58 87.70
CA SER A 50 -17.88 -62.29 87.63
C SER A 50 -16.93 -61.13 87.30
N HIS A 51 -15.73 -61.13 87.88
CA HIS A 51 -14.72 -60.11 87.60
C HIS A 51 -14.23 -60.18 86.15
N PHE A 52 -13.88 -61.37 85.66
CA PHE A 52 -13.48 -61.56 84.26
C PHE A 52 -14.58 -61.19 83.28
N THR A 53 -15.83 -61.58 83.57
CA THR A 53 -16.99 -61.22 82.74
C THR A 53 -17.15 -59.69 82.64
N GLY A 54 -17.04 -58.96 83.76
CA GLY A 54 -17.09 -57.50 83.77
C GLY A 54 -15.94 -56.86 82.98
N ALA A 55 -14.71 -57.37 83.12
CA ALA A 55 -13.55 -56.90 82.37
C ALA A 55 -13.71 -57.11 80.86
N ILE A 56 -14.22 -58.30 80.46
CA ILE A 56 -14.50 -58.62 79.05
C ILE A 56 -15.55 -57.66 78.49
N SER A 57 -16.67 -57.44 79.18
CA SER A 57 -17.72 -56.50 78.73
C SER A 57 -17.22 -55.06 78.62
N SER A 58 -16.37 -54.60 79.54
CA SER A 58 -15.76 -53.26 79.46
C SER A 58 -14.83 -53.13 78.25
N LEU A 59 -13.99 -54.13 77.98
CA LEU A 59 -13.09 -54.14 76.83
C LEU A 59 -13.87 -54.20 75.51
N GLN A 60 -14.94 -54.99 75.44
CA GLN A 60 -15.82 -55.05 74.27
C GLN A 60 -16.44 -53.68 73.96
N ARG A 61 -16.98 -52.99 74.96
CA ARG A 61 -17.51 -51.63 74.78
C ARG A 61 -16.46 -50.65 74.29
N GLN A 62 -15.23 -50.73 74.82
CA GLN A 62 -14.13 -49.86 74.39
C GLN A 62 -13.75 -50.12 72.92
N MET A 63 -13.75 -51.39 72.50
CA MET A 63 -13.48 -51.79 71.12
C MET A 63 -14.54 -51.23 70.17
N GLU A 64 -15.83 -51.34 70.52
CA GLU A 64 -16.93 -50.79 69.72
C GLU A 64 -16.82 -49.27 69.53
N ILE A 65 -16.45 -48.53 70.58
CA ILE A 65 -16.22 -47.08 70.51
C ILE A 65 -15.08 -46.79 69.54
N GLN A 66 -13.92 -47.45 69.70
CA GLN A 66 -12.77 -47.26 68.83
C GLN A 66 -13.08 -47.62 67.37
N GLU A 67 -13.83 -48.69 67.12
CA GLU A 67 -14.28 -49.04 65.78
C GLU A 67 -15.18 -47.97 65.16
N SER A 68 -16.08 -47.37 65.95
CA SER A 68 -16.94 -46.28 65.48
C SER A 68 -16.13 -45.03 65.12
N GLU A 69 -15.09 -44.71 65.91
CA GLU A 69 -14.18 -43.61 65.64
C GLU A 69 -13.37 -43.87 64.37
N ILE A 70 -12.87 -45.08 64.18
CA ILE A 70 -12.17 -45.48 62.95
C ILE A 70 -13.11 -45.35 61.73
N ARG A 71 -14.36 -45.81 61.83
CA ARG A 71 -15.35 -45.65 60.75
C ARG A 71 -15.60 -44.18 60.41
N ARG A 72 -15.77 -43.33 61.42
CA ARG A 72 -15.95 -41.88 61.26
C ARG A 72 -14.73 -41.24 60.57
N MET A 73 -13.52 -41.50 61.07
CA MET A 73 -12.28 -40.95 60.49
C MET A 73 -12.08 -41.41 59.04
N ARG A 74 -12.41 -42.67 58.70
CA ARG A 74 -12.37 -43.15 57.31
C ARG A 74 -13.31 -42.36 56.40
N SER A 75 -14.55 -42.13 56.85
CA SER A 75 -15.53 -41.36 56.08
C SER A 75 -15.11 -39.89 55.87
N GLU A 76 -14.52 -39.27 56.89
CA GLU A 76 -14.00 -37.90 56.81
C GLU A 76 -12.81 -37.83 55.83
N LYS A 77 -11.89 -38.79 55.90
CA LYS A 77 -10.78 -38.91 54.94
C LYS A 77 -11.29 -39.03 53.50
N ASP A 78 -12.29 -39.88 53.26
CA ASP A 78 -12.86 -40.06 51.92
C ASP A 78 -13.57 -38.80 51.40
N LEU A 79 -14.27 -38.08 52.28
CA LEU A 79 -14.89 -36.79 51.95
C LEU A 79 -13.83 -35.74 51.58
N LEU A 80 -12.80 -35.57 52.41
CA LEU A 80 -11.72 -34.62 52.17
C LEU A 80 -10.96 -34.97 50.88
N GLN A 81 -10.72 -36.25 50.63
CA GLN A 81 -10.08 -36.70 49.39
C GLN A 81 -10.94 -36.40 48.16
N LYS A 82 -12.27 -36.48 48.27
CA LYS A 82 -13.18 -36.06 47.20
C LYS A 82 -13.11 -34.55 46.97
N GLN A 83 -13.19 -33.75 48.04
CA GLN A 83 -13.08 -32.29 47.93
C GLN A 83 -11.75 -31.84 47.32
N LEU A 84 -10.66 -32.53 47.63
CA LEU A 84 -9.34 -32.23 47.08
C LEU A 84 -9.35 -32.44 45.55
N ARG A 85 -9.86 -33.58 45.06
CA ARG A 85 -10.02 -33.83 43.62
C ARG A 85 -10.92 -32.79 42.95
N ASP A 86 -12.07 -32.49 43.55
CA ASP A 86 -13.00 -31.49 42.99
C ASP A 86 -12.34 -30.10 42.88
N ARG A 87 -11.40 -29.77 43.78
CA ARG A 87 -10.62 -28.51 43.73
C ARG A 87 -9.47 -28.56 42.74
N GLU A 88 -8.80 -29.69 42.57
CA GLU A 88 -7.82 -29.90 41.51
C GLU A 88 -8.46 -29.70 40.12
N ASP A 89 -9.63 -30.30 39.88
CA ASP A 89 -10.38 -30.13 38.64
C ASP A 89 -10.78 -28.66 38.39
N GLN A 90 -11.19 -27.94 39.44
CA GLN A 90 -11.49 -26.51 39.35
C GLN A 90 -10.26 -25.67 39.02
N ILE A 91 -9.12 -25.95 39.65
CA ILE A 91 -7.87 -25.25 39.39
C ILE A 91 -7.43 -25.50 37.95
N GLN A 92 -7.50 -26.75 37.48
CA GLN A 92 -7.18 -27.09 36.10
C GLN A 92 -8.09 -26.34 35.11
N ALA A 93 -9.40 -26.30 35.36
CA ALA A 93 -10.33 -25.58 34.51
C ALA A 93 -10.08 -24.06 34.48
N VAL A 94 -9.66 -23.47 35.61
CA VAL A 94 -9.28 -22.04 35.67
C VAL A 94 -7.95 -21.81 34.93
N PHE A 95 -7.00 -22.73 35.06
CA PHE A 95 -5.73 -22.68 34.33
C PHE A 95 -5.96 -22.73 32.81
N ASP A 96 -6.79 -23.66 32.32
CA ASP A 96 -7.10 -23.78 30.90
C ASP A 96 -7.74 -22.49 30.34
N LYS A 97 -8.64 -21.86 31.12
CA LYS A 97 -9.24 -20.55 30.78
C LYS A 97 -8.21 -19.43 30.77
N PHE A 98 -7.27 -19.42 31.71
CA PHE A 98 -6.20 -18.42 31.74
C PHE A 98 -5.30 -18.55 30.52
N CYS A 99 -4.95 -19.79 30.12
CA CYS A 99 -4.21 -20.04 28.90
C CYS A 99 -4.97 -19.59 27.65
N SER A 100 -6.27 -19.89 27.53
CA SER A 100 -7.06 -19.44 26.38
C SER A 100 -7.17 -17.92 26.28
N LEU A 101 -7.38 -17.22 27.41
CA LEU A 101 -7.44 -15.76 27.45
C LEU A 101 -6.11 -15.12 27.07
N THR A 102 -5.00 -15.70 27.53
CA THR A 102 -3.66 -15.20 27.18
C THR A 102 -3.38 -15.37 25.69
N GLU A 103 -3.79 -16.50 25.09
CA GLU A 103 -3.64 -16.72 23.66
C GLU A 103 -4.57 -15.84 22.81
N GLU A 104 -5.81 -15.60 23.27
CA GLU A 104 -6.74 -14.65 22.65
C GLU A 104 -6.16 -13.23 22.65
N GLN A 105 -5.61 -12.77 23.79
CA GLN A 105 -4.93 -11.48 23.88
C GLN A 105 -3.75 -11.39 22.90
N ARG A 106 -2.91 -12.43 22.83
CA ARG A 106 -1.79 -12.49 21.88
C ARG A 106 -2.26 -12.38 20.44
N GLN A 107 -3.40 -13.02 20.11
CA GLN A 107 -3.98 -12.97 18.78
C GLN A 107 -4.59 -11.60 18.45
N GLU A 108 -5.20 -10.94 19.43
CA GLU A 108 -5.70 -9.57 19.31
C GLU A 108 -4.55 -8.58 19.06
N GLU A 109 -3.45 -8.68 19.80
CA GLU A 109 -2.25 -7.84 19.61
C GLU A 109 -1.67 -7.99 18.19
N VAL A 110 -1.57 -9.22 17.69
CA VAL A 110 -1.11 -9.48 16.30
C VAL A 110 -2.08 -8.90 15.27
N THR A 111 -3.39 -9.00 15.52
CA THR A 111 -4.41 -8.47 14.62
C THR A 111 -4.36 -6.94 14.59
N ALA A 112 -4.20 -6.29 15.74
CA ALA A 112 -4.06 -4.84 15.85
C ALA A 112 -2.82 -4.32 15.12
N MET A 113 -1.67 -5.01 15.26
CA MET A 113 -0.46 -4.67 14.51
C MET A 113 -0.66 -4.81 12.99
N MET A 114 -1.31 -5.88 12.54
CA MET A 114 -1.62 -6.09 11.12
C MET A 114 -2.57 -5.02 10.56
N GLU A 115 -3.56 -4.59 11.35
CA GLU A 115 -4.46 -3.50 10.98
C GLU A 115 -3.72 -2.16 10.85
N GLU A 116 -2.80 -1.86 11.78
CA GLU A 116 -1.94 -0.67 11.71
C GLU A 116 -1.06 -0.68 10.45
N GLU A 117 -0.42 -1.81 10.15
CA GLU A 117 0.36 -1.98 8.92
C GLU A 117 -0.50 -1.80 7.66
N ASN A 118 -1.72 -2.34 7.65
CA ASN A 118 -2.65 -2.20 6.52
C ASN A 118 -3.05 -0.73 6.31
N LEU A 119 -3.36 0.01 7.37
CA LEU A 119 -3.63 1.46 7.27
C LEU A 119 -2.43 2.23 6.72
N ASN A 120 -1.22 1.89 7.16
CA ASN A 120 0.01 2.50 6.64
C ASN A 120 0.23 2.19 5.16
N LEU A 121 -0.02 0.95 4.74
CA LEU A 121 0.07 0.54 3.33
C LEU A 121 -0.97 1.28 2.47
N GLN A 122 -2.22 1.39 2.92
CA GLN A 122 -3.26 2.15 2.19
C GLN A 122 -2.88 3.63 2.02
N LYS A 123 -2.29 4.24 3.05
CA LYS A 123 -1.80 5.62 2.97
C LYS A 123 -0.65 5.76 1.97
N GLN A 124 0.28 4.80 1.93
CA GLN A 124 1.34 4.80 0.92
C GLN A 124 0.79 4.61 -0.48
N GLU A 125 -0.18 3.71 -0.66
CA GLU A 125 -0.85 3.47 -1.94
C GLU A 125 -1.57 4.72 -2.44
N SER A 126 -2.28 5.45 -1.57
CA SER A 126 -2.94 6.70 -1.95
C SER A 126 -1.93 7.78 -2.36
N GLN A 127 -0.81 7.90 -1.65
CA GLN A 127 0.26 8.83 -2.01
C GLN A 127 0.90 8.48 -3.36
N LEU A 128 1.13 7.19 -3.63
CA LEU A 128 1.63 6.74 -4.93
C LEU A 128 0.64 7.03 -6.06
N ALA A 129 -0.67 6.86 -5.81
CA ALA A 129 -1.70 7.20 -6.78
C ALA A 129 -1.72 8.70 -7.12
N GLU A 130 -1.56 9.57 -6.12
CA GLU A 130 -1.44 11.02 -6.32
C GLU A 130 -0.19 11.39 -7.14
N GLN A 131 0.96 10.78 -6.83
CA GLN A 131 2.20 10.99 -7.59
C GLN A 131 2.06 10.54 -9.04
N ASN A 132 1.46 9.37 -9.28
CA ASN A 132 1.23 8.86 -10.64
C ASN A 132 0.31 9.78 -11.45
N LYS A 133 -0.70 10.38 -10.80
CA LYS A 133 -1.55 11.38 -11.43
C LYS A 133 -0.74 12.61 -11.85
N LEU A 134 0.11 13.14 -10.97
CA LEU A 134 0.98 14.27 -11.29
C LEU A 134 1.95 13.95 -12.43
N ILE A 135 2.54 12.74 -12.44
CA ILE A 135 3.40 12.27 -13.53
C ILE A 135 2.62 12.30 -14.84
N SER A 136 1.39 11.79 -14.86
CA SER A 136 0.54 11.77 -16.06
C SER A 136 0.23 13.19 -16.57
N GLU A 137 -0.10 14.12 -15.66
CA GLU A 137 -0.35 15.54 -16.01
C GLU A 137 0.90 16.22 -16.59
N LEU A 138 2.08 15.93 -16.03
CA LEU A 138 3.35 16.44 -16.52
C LEU A 138 3.71 15.84 -17.90
N GLU A 139 3.49 14.54 -18.10
CA GLU A 139 3.70 13.87 -19.38
C GLU A 139 2.78 14.43 -20.48
N GLU A 140 1.52 14.72 -20.14
CA GLU A 140 0.59 15.41 -21.03
C GLU A 140 1.11 16.81 -21.41
N THR A 141 1.53 17.59 -20.42
CA THR A 141 2.08 18.94 -20.64
C THR A 141 3.34 18.90 -21.51
N ILE A 142 4.26 17.95 -21.26
CA ILE A 142 5.46 17.75 -22.08
C ILE A 142 5.07 17.42 -23.52
N SER A 143 4.05 16.58 -23.72
CA SER A 143 3.56 16.20 -25.04
C SER A 143 2.96 17.39 -25.79
N GLN A 144 2.16 18.22 -25.12
CA GLN A 144 1.61 19.47 -25.66
C GLN A 144 2.72 20.44 -26.08
N LEU A 145 3.67 20.74 -25.17
CA LEU A 145 4.79 21.64 -25.45
C LEU A 145 5.67 21.15 -26.61
N ARG A 146 5.89 19.83 -26.73
CA ARG A 146 6.61 19.26 -27.87
C ARG A 146 5.88 19.49 -29.19
N ALA A 147 4.56 19.31 -29.22
CA ALA A 147 3.75 19.56 -30.42
C ALA A 147 3.74 21.05 -30.81
N GLU A 148 3.64 21.95 -29.83
CA GLU A 148 3.73 23.41 -30.05
C GLU A 148 5.10 23.84 -30.57
N ALA A 149 6.19 23.28 -30.02
CA ALA A 149 7.54 23.58 -30.48
C ALA A 149 7.75 23.16 -31.94
N VAL A 150 7.24 21.99 -32.35
CA VAL A 150 7.28 21.52 -33.75
C VAL A 150 6.48 22.46 -34.65
N THR A 151 5.27 22.83 -34.23
CA THR A 151 4.39 23.72 -35.00
C THR A 151 5.01 25.10 -35.20
N THR A 152 5.56 25.68 -34.13
CA THR A 152 6.24 26.98 -34.16
C THR A 152 7.46 26.94 -35.09
N ARG A 153 8.24 25.87 -35.04
CA ARG A 153 9.41 25.69 -35.92
C ARG A 153 8.98 25.61 -37.40
N LEU A 154 7.89 24.91 -37.70
CA LEU A 154 7.35 24.83 -39.06
C LEU A 154 6.88 26.19 -39.56
N GLN A 155 6.18 26.96 -38.72
CA GLN A 155 5.72 28.31 -39.05
C GLN A 155 6.90 29.26 -39.30
N LEU A 156 7.95 29.20 -38.47
CA LEU A 156 9.17 29.99 -38.65
C LEU A 156 9.85 29.71 -40.00
N LEU A 157 9.95 28.43 -40.39
CA LEU A 157 10.53 28.05 -41.69
C LEU A 157 9.71 28.60 -42.85
N LYS A 158 8.38 28.51 -42.78
CA LYS A 158 7.48 29.07 -43.79
C LYS A 158 7.63 30.59 -43.88
N HIS A 159 7.66 31.29 -42.73
CA HIS A 159 7.87 32.73 -42.70
C HIS A 159 9.21 33.14 -43.31
N LYS A 160 10.30 32.44 -42.96
CA LYS A 160 11.64 32.70 -43.52
C LYS A 160 11.68 32.52 -45.04
N GLN A 161 10.95 31.54 -45.56
CA GLN A 161 10.84 31.33 -47.01
C GLN A 161 10.09 32.49 -47.67
N THR A 162 8.93 32.87 -47.15
CA THR A 162 8.17 34.01 -47.69
C THR A 162 8.94 35.33 -47.61
N GLN A 163 9.74 35.53 -46.55
CA GLN A 163 10.59 36.71 -46.41
C GLN A 163 11.66 36.78 -47.51
N LYS A 164 12.32 35.66 -47.84
CA LYS A 164 13.30 35.62 -48.93
C LYS A 164 12.67 35.92 -50.28
N GLU A 165 11.47 35.40 -50.54
CA GLU A 165 10.72 35.66 -51.76
C GLU A 165 10.32 37.14 -51.87
N MET A 166 9.84 37.75 -50.77
CA MET A 166 9.55 39.19 -50.76
C MET A 166 10.82 40.02 -50.96
N GLN A 167 11.94 39.63 -50.35
CA GLN A 167 13.21 40.34 -50.50
C GLN A 167 13.72 40.30 -51.93
N SER A 168 13.69 39.14 -52.60
CA SER A 168 14.11 39.04 -54.00
C SER A 168 13.20 39.84 -54.93
N GLN A 169 11.89 39.89 -54.65
CA GLN A 169 10.96 40.75 -55.38
C GLN A 169 11.26 42.23 -55.17
N ALA A 170 11.56 42.66 -53.94
CA ALA A 170 11.92 44.04 -53.64
C ALA A 170 13.22 44.46 -54.35
N GLU A 171 14.26 43.61 -54.32
CA GLU A 171 15.52 43.84 -55.04
C GLU A 171 15.29 43.94 -56.56
N ALA A 172 14.45 43.06 -57.13
CA ALA A 172 14.09 43.13 -58.54
C ALA A 172 13.32 44.41 -58.90
N LEU A 173 12.42 44.88 -58.03
CA LEU A 173 11.71 46.14 -58.21
C LEU A 173 12.65 47.35 -58.13
N GLN A 174 13.58 47.36 -57.17
CA GLN A 174 14.58 48.42 -57.03
C GLN A 174 15.48 48.52 -58.26
N HIS A 175 15.91 47.38 -58.82
CA HIS A 175 16.67 47.36 -60.07
C HIS A 175 15.88 47.94 -61.25
N LYS A 176 14.60 47.57 -61.39
CA LYS A 176 13.71 48.13 -62.43
C LYS A 176 13.48 49.62 -62.25
N GLU A 177 13.30 50.09 -61.02
CA GLU A 177 13.16 51.51 -60.69
C GLU A 177 14.42 52.29 -61.12
N LEU A 178 15.61 51.81 -60.75
CA LEU A 178 16.88 52.44 -61.13
C LEU A 178 17.06 52.49 -62.64
N GLN A 179 16.79 51.37 -63.34
CA GLN A 179 16.87 51.31 -64.80
C GLN A 179 15.94 52.33 -65.46
N THR A 180 14.71 52.46 -64.94
CA THR A 180 13.73 53.45 -65.42
C THR A 180 14.21 54.87 -65.17
N ARG A 181 14.78 55.15 -63.98
CA ARG A 181 15.35 56.46 -63.65
C ARG A 181 16.48 56.85 -64.59
N VAL A 182 17.41 55.93 -64.86
CA VAL A 182 18.51 56.15 -65.82
C VAL A 182 17.96 56.41 -67.23
N ALA A 183 16.95 55.65 -67.67
CA ALA A 183 16.33 55.87 -68.98
C ALA A 183 15.65 57.25 -69.07
N LEU A 184 14.96 57.67 -68.01
CA LEU A 184 14.37 59.01 -67.91
C LEU A 184 15.45 60.10 -67.97
N GLU A 185 16.54 59.98 -67.22
CA GLU A 185 17.66 60.95 -67.26
C GLU A 185 18.29 61.05 -68.65
N GLN A 186 18.46 59.92 -69.35
CA GLN A 186 18.98 59.91 -70.72
C GLN A 186 18.03 60.62 -71.70
N ILE A 187 16.73 60.39 -71.57
CA ILE A 187 15.70 61.06 -72.38
C ILE A 187 15.69 62.56 -72.08
N SER A 188 15.65 62.95 -70.81
CA SER A 188 15.71 64.36 -70.38
C SER A 188 16.96 65.06 -70.90
N SER A 189 18.14 64.43 -70.81
CA SER A 189 19.39 65.00 -71.36
C SER A 189 19.33 65.17 -72.89
N LYS A 190 18.71 64.23 -73.63
CA LYS A 190 18.50 64.38 -75.07
C LYS A 190 17.57 65.54 -75.38
N PHE A 191 16.45 65.67 -74.64
CA PHE A 191 15.53 66.80 -74.78
C PHE A 191 16.24 68.12 -74.49
N GLU A 192 17.07 68.20 -73.45
CA GLU A 192 17.84 69.40 -73.12
C GLU A 192 18.82 69.77 -74.25
N ARG A 193 19.47 68.78 -74.87
CA ARG A 193 20.32 69.03 -76.06
C ARG A 193 19.51 69.53 -77.25
N TYR A 194 18.33 68.97 -77.51
CA TYR A 194 17.45 69.45 -78.58
C TYR A 194 16.97 70.87 -78.31
N ARG A 195 16.55 71.16 -77.08
CA ARG A 195 16.18 72.48 -76.60
C ARG A 195 17.32 73.48 -76.81
N ASN A 196 18.54 73.16 -76.40
CA ASN A 196 19.71 74.01 -76.63
C ASN A 196 20.01 74.24 -78.13
N LYS A 197 19.88 73.21 -78.98
CA LYS A 197 20.02 73.38 -80.45
C LYS A 197 18.96 74.30 -81.03
N VAL A 198 17.72 74.20 -80.55
CA VAL A 198 16.62 75.08 -80.96
C VAL A 198 16.91 76.51 -80.54
N ILE A 199 17.27 76.75 -79.28
CA ILE A 199 17.64 78.07 -78.77
C ILE A 199 18.76 78.67 -79.63
N GLN A 200 19.83 77.91 -79.89
CA GLN A 200 20.92 78.35 -80.75
C GLN A 200 20.44 78.69 -82.18
N ALA A 201 19.60 77.85 -82.79
CA ALA A 201 19.10 78.09 -84.14
C ALA A 201 18.19 79.33 -84.25
N VAL A 202 17.41 79.63 -83.21
CA VAL A 202 16.46 80.76 -83.17
C VAL A 202 17.16 82.07 -82.80
N PHE A 203 18.11 82.04 -81.85
CA PHE A 203 18.71 83.25 -81.25
C PHE A 203 20.15 83.54 -81.69
N SER A 204 20.81 82.68 -82.46
CA SER A 204 22.15 82.95 -83.03
C SER A 204 22.13 83.37 -84.51
N ALA A 205 20.98 83.78 -85.05
CA ALA A 205 20.86 84.27 -86.42
C ALA A 205 21.14 85.79 -86.50
N GLU A 206 21.72 86.27 -87.61
CA GLU A 206 21.97 87.69 -87.84
C GLU A 206 20.68 88.52 -87.67
N GLY A 207 20.62 89.33 -86.61
CA GLY A 207 19.49 90.19 -86.27
C GLY A 207 18.62 89.75 -85.07
N SER A 208 18.84 88.58 -84.46
CA SER A 208 18.11 88.17 -83.24
C SER A 208 18.74 88.73 -81.96
N ARG A 209 17.90 89.13 -80.99
CA ARG A 209 18.34 89.55 -79.64
C ARG A 209 18.69 88.34 -78.78
N ASP A 210 19.80 88.41 -78.06
CA ASP A 210 20.17 87.37 -77.09
C ASP A 210 19.19 87.34 -75.89
N PRO A 211 18.83 86.14 -75.38
CA PRO A 211 17.96 86.02 -74.20
C PRO A 211 18.65 86.52 -72.92
N VAL A 212 17.92 87.25 -72.08
CA VAL A 212 18.44 87.90 -70.86
C VAL A 212 18.22 87.04 -69.59
N ALA A 213 17.48 85.93 -69.67
CA ALA A 213 17.17 85.03 -68.56
C ALA A 213 16.99 83.57 -69.01
N GLU A 214 16.88 82.65 -68.04
CA GLU A 214 16.61 81.22 -68.28
C GLU A 214 15.24 81.06 -68.96
N LEU A 215 15.25 80.69 -70.24
CA LEU A 215 14.06 80.51 -71.08
C LEU A 215 13.19 79.34 -70.60
N THR A 216 11.88 79.50 -70.54
CA THR A 216 10.97 78.38 -70.29
C THR A 216 10.64 77.61 -71.58
N ASP A 217 10.26 76.33 -71.47
CA ASP A 217 9.95 75.50 -72.65
C ASP A 217 8.85 76.10 -73.53
N ASN A 218 7.86 76.77 -72.92
CA ASN A 218 6.80 77.48 -73.65
C ASN A 218 7.36 78.69 -74.42
N GLU A 219 8.28 79.45 -73.85
CA GLU A 219 8.88 80.62 -74.50
C GLU A 219 9.80 80.22 -75.67
N VAL A 220 10.52 79.09 -75.56
CA VAL A 220 11.32 78.53 -76.66
C VAL A 220 10.42 78.09 -77.83
N LEU A 221 9.27 77.47 -77.52
CA LEU A 221 8.29 77.06 -78.53
C LEU A 221 7.66 78.26 -79.24
N GLU A 222 7.29 79.32 -78.51
CA GLU A 222 6.77 80.54 -79.13
C GLU A 222 7.81 81.21 -80.02
N ALA A 223 9.08 81.27 -79.59
CA ALA A 223 10.16 81.84 -80.38
C ALA A 223 10.44 81.03 -81.67
N MET A 224 10.37 79.69 -81.62
CA MET A 224 10.39 78.83 -82.80
C MET A 224 9.26 79.17 -83.78
N GLN A 225 8.06 79.36 -83.26
CA GLN A 225 6.86 79.60 -84.06
C GLN A 225 6.90 80.99 -84.73
N VAL A 226 7.39 82.02 -84.03
CA VAL A 226 7.63 83.37 -84.57
C VAL A 226 8.75 83.35 -85.63
N CYS A 227 9.84 82.62 -85.40
CA CYS A 227 10.96 82.55 -86.34
C CYS A 227 10.61 81.74 -87.62
N GLY A 228 9.79 80.69 -87.49
CA GLY A 228 9.23 79.93 -88.62
C GLY A 228 8.15 80.69 -89.40
N SER A 229 7.43 81.60 -88.75
CA SER A 229 6.44 82.47 -89.41
C SER A 229 7.11 83.58 -90.25
N SER A 230 8.38 83.92 -89.96
CA SER A 230 9.14 84.94 -90.70
C SER A 230 10.05 84.38 -91.82
N ARG A 231 10.29 83.06 -91.89
CA ARG A 231 11.07 82.40 -92.96
C ARG A 231 10.19 81.45 -93.78
N GLN A 232 9.70 81.89 -94.94
CA GLN A 232 9.28 80.98 -96.00
C GLN A 232 10.51 80.31 -96.61
N LEU A 233 10.55 78.96 -96.71
CA LEU A 233 11.33 78.21 -97.70
C LEU A 233 10.78 76.75 -97.79
N PRO A 234 11.10 75.96 -98.84
CA PRO A 234 10.13 75.28 -99.70
C PRO A 234 10.03 73.76 -99.48
N ALA A 235 9.18 73.14 -100.29
CA ALA A 235 8.74 71.76 -100.21
C ALA A 235 9.82 70.67 -100.44
N ALA A 236 9.73 69.64 -99.58
CA ALA A 236 9.82 68.20 -99.82
C ALA A 236 11.14 67.53 -100.28
N ARG A 237 11.63 66.61 -99.44
CA ARG A 237 12.01 65.25 -99.88
C ARG A 237 11.55 64.21 -98.85
N LYS A 238 10.70 63.30 -99.31
CA LYS A 238 10.15 62.14 -98.59
C LYS A 238 11.24 61.10 -98.38
N GLY A 239 11.26 60.48 -97.19
CA GLY A 239 12.16 59.40 -96.82
C GLY A 239 11.62 58.60 -95.63
N LEU A 240 10.62 57.78 -95.94
CA LEU A 240 10.30 56.47 -95.37
C LEU A 240 10.23 56.31 -93.83
N LEU A 241 8.98 56.24 -93.35
CA LEU A 241 8.59 55.56 -92.12
C LEU A 241 9.16 54.15 -92.07
N ARG A 242 9.85 53.81 -90.97
CA ARG A 242 9.92 52.43 -90.48
C ARG A 242 9.61 52.42 -88.99
N SER A 243 8.40 51.95 -88.72
CA SER A 243 7.88 51.48 -87.45
C SER A 243 8.72 50.32 -86.92
N GLU A 244 9.19 50.40 -85.69
CA GLU A 244 9.48 49.22 -84.86
C GLU A 244 8.95 49.46 -83.43
N THR A 245 7.66 49.17 -83.27
CA THR A 245 7.14 48.54 -82.06
C THR A 245 7.82 47.18 -81.90
N SER A 246 8.49 46.95 -80.78
CA SER A 246 8.71 45.60 -80.27
C SER A 246 8.61 45.63 -78.74
N PHE A 247 7.38 45.39 -78.32
CA PHE A 247 7.05 44.75 -77.04
C PHE A 247 7.69 43.34 -77.02
N LEU A 248 8.09 42.92 -75.81
CA LEU A 248 8.53 41.58 -75.37
C LEU A 248 9.98 41.15 -75.68
N PRO A 249 10.71 40.71 -74.63
CA PRO A 249 11.47 39.47 -74.68
C PRO A 249 10.56 38.31 -74.27
N GLU A 250 10.52 37.32 -75.14
CA GLU A 250 9.91 36.00 -74.95
C GLU A 250 10.44 35.30 -73.69
N GLU A 251 9.50 34.67 -72.99
CA GLU A 251 9.77 33.53 -72.13
C GLU A 251 10.32 32.37 -72.98
N SER A 252 11.61 32.09 -72.86
CA SER A 252 12.19 30.81 -73.28
C SER A 252 12.35 29.92 -72.06
N GLN A 253 11.53 28.88 -72.05
CA GLN A 253 11.55 27.72 -71.19
C GLN A 253 12.93 27.05 -71.10
N PHE A 254 13.31 26.65 -69.88
CA PHE A 254 14.05 25.41 -69.67
C PHE A 254 13.20 24.53 -68.75
N GLY A 255 12.67 23.46 -69.32
CA GLY A 255 12.03 22.39 -68.57
C GLY A 255 13.05 21.49 -67.90
N CYS A 256 12.62 20.83 -66.83
CA CYS A 256 13.06 19.51 -66.40
C CYS A 256 11.98 18.92 -65.46
N HIS A 257 11.12 18.07 -66.01
CA HIS A 257 10.54 16.91 -65.34
C HIS A 257 11.27 15.67 -65.90
N PRO A 258 11.14 14.44 -65.36
CA PRO A 258 10.89 13.98 -63.99
C PRO A 258 11.81 12.79 -63.58
N GLY A 259 11.72 12.35 -62.32
CA GLY A 259 11.76 10.91 -61.99
C GLY A 259 12.93 10.35 -61.17
N LEU A 260 12.53 9.46 -60.24
CA LEU A 260 13.28 8.33 -59.66
C LEU A 260 14.37 8.74 -58.64
N GLU A 261 14.48 8.17 -57.43
CA GLU A 261 14.20 6.80 -57.00
C GLU A 261 14.36 6.67 -55.45
N LYS A 262 13.67 5.67 -54.89
CA LYS A 262 14.09 4.77 -53.79
C LYS A 262 14.12 5.22 -52.31
N GLY A 263 13.63 4.29 -51.49
CA GLY A 263 14.10 4.03 -50.12
C GLY A 263 13.05 4.25 -49.04
N VAL A 264 12.07 3.35 -48.86
CA VAL A 264 12.13 2.20 -47.93
C VAL A 264 12.33 2.63 -46.46
N SER A 265 11.32 2.44 -45.61
CA SER A 265 11.34 1.49 -44.48
C SER A 265 10.45 1.93 -43.29
N SER A 266 9.51 1.05 -42.91
CA SER A 266 9.17 0.60 -41.52
C SER A 266 8.93 1.64 -40.40
N HIS A 267 7.90 1.60 -39.54
CA HIS A 267 6.95 0.58 -39.10
C HIS A 267 5.75 1.26 -38.43
N GLN A 268 4.54 0.78 -38.73
CA GLN A 268 3.48 0.64 -37.72
C GLN A 268 3.60 -0.78 -37.15
N CYS A 269 3.65 -0.90 -35.81
CA CYS A 269 3.08 -2.02 -35.06
C CYS A 269 2.90 -1.57 -33.61
N SER A 270 1.64 -1.48 -33.20
CA SER A 270 1.19 -1.39 -31.80
C SER A 270 1.35 -2.77 -31.09
N PRO A 271 1.16 -2.84 -29.76
CA PRO A 271 1.84 -3.79 -28.89
C PRO A 271 1.07 -5.12 -28.74
N THR A 272 1.80 -6.22 -28.66
CA THR A 272 1.30 -7.47 -28.08
C THR A 272 1.79 -7.59 -26.64
N HIS A 273 0.84 -7.41 -25.73
CA HIS A 273 0.82 -7.99 -24.38
C HIS A 273 1.02 -9.51 -24.45
N THR A 274 1.98 -10.02 -23.67
CA THR A 274 1.97 -11.32 -22.98
C THR A 274 3.14 -11.23 -21.99
N GLY A 275 2.94 -11.10 -20.69
CA GLY A 275 2.29 -12.12 -19.87
C GLY A 275 3.38 -12.89 -19.15
N HIS A 276 3.81 -12.37 -18.00
CA HIS A 276 4.44 -13.18 -16.97
C HIS A 276 3.45 -14.28 -16.54
N PRO A 277 3.96 -15.47 -16.20
CA PRO A 277 3.43 -16.14 -15.03
C PRO A 277 4.56 -16.41 -14.04
N GLN A 278 4.35 -15.89 -12.84
CA GLN A 278 4.79 -16.51 -11.60
C GLN A 278 4.03 -17.82 -11.40
N THR A 279 4.75 -18.86 -10.98
CA THR A 279 4.28 -19.91 -10.06
C THR A 279 5.55 -20.47 -9.41
N ALA A 280 5.85 -20.19 -8.14
CA ALA A 280 5.25 -20.78 -6.93
C ALA A 280 5.55 -22.29 -6.79
N LYS A 281 6.56 -22.59 -5.97
CA LYS A 281 6.49 -23.53 -4.85
C LYS A 281 7.55 -23.14 -3.82
#